data_AF-A0A355SFK9-F1
#
_entry.id   AF-A0A355SFK9-F1
#
_cell.length_a   1.000
_cell.length_b   1.000
_cell.length_c   1.000
_cell.angle_alpha   90.00
_cell.angle_beta   90.00
_cell.angle_gamma   90.00
#
_symmetry.space_group_name_H-M   'P 1'
#
loop_
_entity.id
_entity.type
_entity.pdbx_description
1 polymer ?
#
loop_
_entity_poly.entity_id
_entity_poly.type
_entity_poly.pdbx_seq_one_letter_code
_entity_poly.pdbx_strand_id
1 'polypeptide(L)'
;MNDTYTAIEKDFDSHGWKAQVSVTYENGKITKVIYEELDKNGKKKSEDTQYNSQMKAQSGTSMVEAAKKLADSFLANNNDPNKVDTVTGATETTAKFKTLVQAAMAMRK
;
A
#
# COMPACT_ATOMS: atom_id res chain seq x y z
N MET A 1 5.94 17.73 15.05
CA MET A 1 7.01 16.81 14.60
C MET A 1 6.38 15.85 13.61
N ASN A 2 7.02 15.67 12.47
CA ASN A 2 6.50 14.84 11.38
C ASN A 2 7.42 13.64 11.21
N ASP A 3 6.94 12.45 11.54
CA ASP A 3 7.71 11.22 11.46
C ASP A 3 7.12 10.34 10.35
N THR A 4 7.96 9.71 9.53
CA THR A 4 7.50 8.73 8.54
C THR A 4 8.22 7.42 8.75
N TYR A 5 7.45 6.34 8.87
CA TYR A 5 7.96 4.99 9.01
C TYR A 5 7.59 4.20 7.74
N THR A 6 8.58 3.55 7.15
CA THR A 6 8.41 2.78 5.91
C THR A 6 8.73 1.31 6.15
N ALA A 7 7.74 0.46 5.95
CA ALA A 7 7.92 -0.99 5.87
C ALA A 7 7.98 -1.43 4.42
N ILE A 8 8.88 -2.36 4.11
CA ILE A 8 9.09 -2.90 2.77
C ILE A 8 9.10 -4.42 2.90
N GLU A 9 8.54 -5.13 1.92
CA GLU A 9 8.73 -6.58 1.80
C GLU A 9 10.23 -6.91 1.77
N LYS A 10 10.60 -8.17 2.07
CA LYS A 10 12.01 -8.57 2.02
C LYS A 10 12.45 -8.84 0.59
N ASP A 11 11.63 -9.60 -0.13
CA ASP A 11 11.94 -10.15 -1.44
C ASP A 11 10.99 -9.59 -2.51
N PHE A 12 11.40 -9.68 -3.77
CA PHE A 12 10.50 -9.40 -4.90
C PHE A 12 9.58 -10.62 -5.10
N ASP A 13 8.33 -10.36 -5.49
CA ASP A 13 7.39 -11.41 -5.87
C ASP A 13 7.75 -12.03 -7.24
N SER A 14 6.98 -13.05 -7.64
CA SER A 14 7.17 -13.76 -8.91
C SER A 14 7.05 -12.87 -10.15
N HIS A 15 6.44 -11.70 -10.01
CA HIS A 15 6.25 -10.72 -11.08
C HIS A 15 7.32 -9.61 -11.04
N GLY A 16 8.28 -9.70 -10.11
CA GLY A 16 9.38 -8.74 -9.97
C GLY A 16 9.01 -7.47 -9.23
N TRP A 17 7.92 -7.47 -8.46
CA TRP A 17 7.46 -6.33 -7.66
C TRP A 17 7.73 -6.53 -6.17
N LYS A 18 7.96 -5.44 -5.46
CA LYS A 18 8.21 -5.43 -4.03
C LYS A 18 7.37 -4.35 -3.36
N ALA A 19 6.48 -4.73 -2.46
CA ALA A 19 5.58 -3.79 -1.82
C ALA A 19 6.28 -2.98 -0.71
N GLN A 20 5.84 -1.75 -0.56
CA GLN A 20 6.19 -0.86 0.55
C GLN A 20 4.97 -0.08 1.03
N VAL A 21 4.93 0.20 2.34
CA VAL A 21 4.00 1.14 2.96
C VAL A 21 4.77 2.18 3.74
N SER A 22 4.43 3.44 3.52
CA SER A 22 4.92 4.57 4.32
C SER A 22 3.77 5.18 5.13
N VAL A 23 3.94 5.28 6.45
CA VAL A 23 2.97 5.88 7.39
C VAL A 23 3.58 7.16 7.95
N THR A 24 2.93 8.30 7.70
CA THR A 24 3.34 9.60 8.22
C THR A 24 2.47 9.99 9.41
N TYR A 25 3.14 10.36 10.51
CA TYR A 25 2.55 10.90 11.72
C TYR A 25 2.82 12.40 11.79
N GLU A 26 1.79 13.19 12.06
CA GLU A 26 1.92 14.60 12.43
C GLU A 26 1.35 14.77 13.83
N ASN A 27 2.18 15.29 14.73
CA ASN A 27 1.80 15.49 16.14
C ASN A 27 1.23 14.21 16.79
N GLY A 28 1.85 13.07 16.46
CA GLY A 28 1.50 11.76 16.99
C GLY A 28 0.26 11.10 16.38
N LYS A 29 -0.41 11.74 15.41
CA LYS A 29 -1.55 11.16 14.69
C LYS A 29 -1.16 10.81 13.26
N ILE A 30 -1.65 9.68 12.74
CA ILE A 30 -1.44 9.32 11.34
C ILE A 30 -2.21 10.29 10.46
N THR A 31 -1.53 10.96 9.53
CA THR A 31 -2.13 11.89 8.56
C THR A 31 -2.04 11.40 7.12
N LYS A 32 -1.09 10.49 6.84
CA LYS A 32 -0.88 9.98 5.49
C LYS A 32 -0.41 8.54 5.53
N VAL A 33 -0.94 7.75 4.61
CA VAL A 33 -0.43 6.41 4.30
C VAL A 33 -0.26 6.31 2.79
N ILE A 34 0.89 5.81 2.35
CA ILE A 34 1.20 5.58 0.94
C ILE A 34 1.55 4.11 0.77
N TYR A 35 0.90 3.43 -0.15
CA TYR A 35 1.25 2.07 -0.59
C TYR A 35 1.81 2.13 -2.01
N GLU A 36 2.94 1.48 -2.23
CA GLU A 36 3.55 1.33 -3.55
C GLU A 36 4.09 -0.07 -3.73
N GLU A 37 4.18 -0.51 -4.97
CA GLU A 37 4.95 -1.68 -5.37
C GLU A 37 6.05 -1.22 -6.32
N LEU A 38 7.29 -1.59 -6.05
CA LEU A 38 8.46 -1.15 -6.81
C LEU A 38 9.05 -2.31 -7.60
N ASP A 39 9.47 -2.05 -8.85
CA ASP A 39 10.25 -3.02 -9.62
C ASP A 39 11.72 -3.07 -9.11
N LYS A 40 12.52 -3.95 -9.73
CA LYS A 40 13.95 -4.09 -9.41
C LYS A 40 14.79 -2.82 -9.64
N ASN A 41 14.27 -1.87 -10.41
CA ASN A 41 14.90 -0.59 -10.71
C ASN A 41 14.34 0.54 -9.82
N GLY A 42 13.43 0.25 -8.90
CA GLY A 42 12.76 1.23 -8.05
C GLY A 42 11.63 2.01 -8.73
N LYS A 43 11.17 1.59 -9.91
CA LYS A 43 10.02 2.20 -10.60
C LYS A 43 8.73 1.78 -9.93
N LYS A 44 7.80 2.72 -9.78
CA LYS A 44 6.51 2.45 -9.14
C LYS A 44 5.53 1.78 -10.10
N LYS A 45 4.90 0.72 -9.64
CA LYS A 45 3.82 0.01 -10.32
C LYS A 45 2.58 0.90 -10.52
N SER A 46 2.37 1.87 -9.63
CA SER A 46 1.31 2.88 -9.77
C SER A 46 1.55 3.83 -10.97
N GLU A 47 2.81 4.01 -11.38
CA GLU A 47 3.18 4.87 -12.52
C GLU A 47 3.25 4.07 -13.85
N ASP A 48 3.17 2.74 -13.80
CA ASP A 48 3.10 1.88 -14.99
C ASP A 48 1.69 1.91 -15.60
N THR A 49 1.50 2.77 -16.61
CA THR A 49 0.21 2.97 -17.28
C THR A 49 -0.28 1.71 -17.99
N GLN A 50 0.63 0.89 -18.53
CA GLN A 50 0.28 -0.35 -19.21
C GLN A 50 -0.24 -1.38 -18.20
N TYR A 51 0.49 -1.59 -17.10
CA TYR A 51 0.05 -2.48 -16.03
C TYR A 51 -1.31 -2.06 -15.46
N ASN A 52 -1.48 -0.78 -15.15
CA ASN A 52 -2.75 -0.27 -14.60
C ASN A 52 -3.92 -0.46 -15.56
N SER A 53 -3.72 -0.24 -16.86
CA SER A 53 -4.75 -0.45 -17.87
C SER A 53 -5.13 -1.93 -18.01
N GLN A 54 -4.13 -2.82 -18.01
CA GLN A 54 -4.35 -4.27 -18.09
C GLN A 54 -5.06 -4.79 -16.85
N MET A 55 -4.59 -4.42 -15.65
CA MET A 55 -5.21 -4.79 -14.39
C MET A 55 -6.66 -4.31 -14.32
N LYS A 56 -6.94 -3.06 -14.75
CA LYS A 56 -8.29 -2.50 -14.78
C LYS A 56 -9.22 -3.30 -15.68
N ALA A 57 -8.76 -3.66 -16.88
CA ALA A 57 -9.54 -4.44 -17.83
C ALA A 57 -9.84 -5.86 -17.32
N GLN A 58 -8.90 -6.49 -16.62
CA GLN A 58 -9.03 -7.88 -16.15
C GLN A 58 -9.75 -7.99 -14.80
N SER A 59 -9.51 -7.05 -13.90
CA SER A 59 -9.87 -7.18 -12.47
C SER A 59 -10.84 -6.08 -12.00
N GLY A 60 -11.21 -5.13 -12.85
CA GLY A 60 -12.12 -4.03 -12.53
C GLY A 60 -11.51 -2.91 -11.67
N THR A 61 -10.24 -3.03 -11.27
CA THR A 61 -9.47 -2.03 -10.54
C THR A 61 -8.06 -1.92 -11.08
N SER A 62 -7.41 -0.79 -10.88
CA SER A 62 -5.97 -0.61 -11.13
C SER A 62 -5.17 -0.63 -9.82
N MET A 63 -3.85 -0.66 -9.94
CA MET A 63 -2.93 -0.57 -8.81
C MET A 63 -3.09 0.77 -8.10
N VAL A 64 -3.20 1.87 -8.87
CA VAL A 64 -3.44 3.23 -8.33
C VAL A 64 -4.76 3.29 -7.55
N GLU A 65 -5.83 2.75 -8.12
CA GLU A 65 -7.15 2.77 -7.49
C GLU A 65 -7.19 1.91 -6.22
N ALA A 66 -6.56 0.73 -6.25
CA ALA A 66 -6.49 -0.16 -5.11
C ALA A 66 -5.68 0.46 -3.97
N ALA A 67 -4.48 0.97 -4.24
CA ALA A 67 -3.65 1.65 -3.24
C ALA A 67 -4.38 2.82 -2.57
N LYS A 68 -5.08 3.65 -3.38
CA LYS A 68 -5.87 4.76 -2.85
C LYS A 68 -7.00 4.28 -1.95
N LYS A 69 -7.80 3.30 -2.40
CA LYS A 69 -8.92 2.76 -1.62
C LYS A 69 -8.46 2.14 -0.30
N LEU A 70 -7.34 1.43 -0.30
CA LEU A 70 -6.77 0.82 0.92
C LEU A 70 -6.29 1.88 1.91
N ALA A 71 -5.58 2.90 1.44
CA ALA A 71 -5.13 4.01 2.28
C ALA A 71 -6.33 4.79 2.86
N ASP A 72 -7.32 5.13 2.04
CA ASP A 72 -8.53 5.82 2.48
C ASP A 72 -9.32 4.99 3.50
N SER A 73 -9.51 3.68 3.23
CA SER A 73 -10.22 2.76 4.15
C SER A 73 -9.49 2.61 5.48
N PHE A 74 -8.15 2.50 5.47
CA PHE A 74 -7.36 2.46 6.69
C PHE A 74 -7.55 3.72 7.54
N LEU A 75 -7.43 4.91 6.93
CA LEU A 75 -7.58 6.19 7.61
C LEU A 75 -9.01 6.36 8.15
N ALA A 76 -10.03 5.96 7.37
CA ALA A 76 -11.44 6.02 7.77
C ALA A 76 -11.78 5.06 8.92
N ASN A 77 -11.11 3.91 8.98
CA ASN A 77 -11.33 2.89 10.00
C ASN A 77 -10.41 3.05 11.23
N ASN A 78 -10.20 4.28 11.67
CA ASN A 78 -9.38 4.63 12.84
C ASN A 78 -7.94 4.08 12.79
N ASN A 79 -7.37 3.94 11.59
CA ASN A 79 -6.02 3.40 11.39
C ASN A 79 -5.86 1.95 11.90
N ASP A 80 -6.93 1.14 11.85
CA ASP A 80 -6.89 -0.28 12.23
C ASP A 80 -6.62 -1.16 10.99
N PRO A 81 -5.44 -1.81 10.88
CA PRO A 81 -5.10 -2.67 9.75
C PRO A 81 -6.11 -3.80 9.51
N ASN A 82 -6.77 -4.29 10.57
CA ASN A 82 -7.71 -5.40 10.47
C ASN A 82 -9.04 -4.99 9.84
N LYS A 83 -9.39 -3.70 9.93
CA LYS A 83 -10.65 -3.13 9.42
C LYS A 83 -10.53 -2.54 8.02
N VAL A 84 -9.37 -2.66 7.38
CA VAL A 84 -9.21 -2.21 5.99
C VAL A 84 -10.07 -3.09 5.09
N ASP A 85 -10.88 -2.43 4.25
CA ASP A 85 -11.76 -3.08 3.29
C ASP A 85 -10.96 -3.83 2.24
N THR A 86 -11.49 -4.96 1.79
CA THR A 86 -10.90 -5.67 0.66
C THR A 86 -11.27 -4.97 -0.64
N VAL A 87 -10.29 -4.80 -1.52
CA VAL A 87 -10.53 -4.29 -2.87
C VAL A 87 -10.69 -5.49 -3.81
N THR A 88 -11.91 -5.70 -4.32
CA THR A 88 -12.18 -6.74 -5.34
C THR A 88 -11.25 -6.58 -6.53
N GLY A 89 -10.63 -7.67 -6.97
CA GLY A 89 -9.62 -7.65 -8.03
C GLY A 89 -8.20 -7.30 -7.56
N ALA A 90 -8.01 -7.01 -6.27
CA ALA A 90 -6.71 -6.65 -5.68
C ALA A 90 -6.55 -7.28 -4.27
N THR A 91 -6.95 -8.54 -4.11
CA THR A 91 -6.91 -9.26 -2.82
C THR A 91 -5.48 -9.43 -2.29
N GLU A 92 -4.51 -9.77 -3.15
CA GLU A 92 -3.11 -9.88 -2.73
C GLU A 92 -2.54 -8.52 -2.30
N THR A 93 -2.81 -7.46 -3.06
CA THR A 93 -2.45 -6.08 -2.71
C THR A 93 -3.07 -5.67 -1.37
N THR A 94 -4.31 -6.08 -1.08
CA THR A 94 -4.98 -5.85 0.21
C THR A 94 -4.22 -6.53 1.35
N ALA A 95 -3.83 -7.80 1.18
CA ALA A 95 -3.09 -8.56 2.20
C ALA A 95 -1.69 -7.98 2.46
N LYS A 96 -0.97 -7.61 1.40
CA LYS A 96 0.35 -6.94 1.50
C LYS A 96 0.23 -5.61 2.24
N PHE A 97 -0.76 -4.79 1.89
CA PHE A 97 -1.01 -3.51 2.56
C PHE A 97 -1.23 -3.68 4.07
N LYS A 98 -2.15 -4.57 4.49
CA LYS A 98 -2.45 -4.82 5.91
C LYS A 98 -1.20 -5.24 6.70
N THR A 99 -0.41 -6.14 6.12
CA THR A 99 0.83 -6.64 6.73
C THR A 99 1.86 -5.53 6.89
N LEU A 100 2.11 -4.75 5.83
CA LEU A 100 3.13 -3.73 5.83
C LEU A 100 2.75 -2.50 6.64
N VAL A 101 1.48 -2.07 6.63
CA VAL A 101 1.04 -0.93 7.45
C VAL A 101 1.18 -1.27 8.94
N GLN A 102 0.84 -2.49 9.35
CA GLN A 102 1.07 -2.96 10.72
C GLN A 102 2.57 -2.96 11.08
N ALA A 103 3.43 -3.45 10.18
CA ALA A 103 4.88 -3.41 10.38
C ALA A 103 5.41 -1.98 10.50
N ALA A 104 4.97 -1.06 9.64
CA ALA A 104 5.38 0.34 9.67
C ALA A 104 4.94 1.03 10.98
N MET A 105 3.71 0.78 11.45
CA MET A 105 3.23 1.29 12.73
C MET A 105 4.05 0.78 13.91
N ALA A 106 4.47 -0.50 13.89
CA ALA A 106 5.28 -1.10 14.94
C ALA A 106 6.72 -0.55 15.01
N MET A 107 7.20 0.15 13.97
CA MET A 107 8.51 0.81 14.00
C MET A 107 8.51 2.09 14.85
N ARG A 108 7.33 2.68 15.09
CA ARG A 108 7.18 3.84 15.97
C ARG A 108 7.33 3.40 17.42
N LYS A 109 8.42 3.85 18.06
CA LYS A 109 8.74 3.58 19.47
C LYS A 109 8.21 4.68 20.39
#